data_AF-A0A4Q1C1Q1-F1
#
_entry.id   AF-A0A4Q1C1Q1-F1
#
_cell.length_a   1.000
_cell.length_b   1.000
_cell.length_c   1.000
_cell.angle_alpha   90.00
_cell.angle_beta   90.00
_cell.angle_gamma   90.00
#
_symmetry.space_group_name_H-M   'P 1'
#
loop_
_entity.id
_entity.type
_entity.pdbx_description
1 polymer ?
#
loop_
_entity_poly.entity_id
_entity_poly.type
_entity_poly.pdbx_seq_one_letter_code
_entity_poly.pdbx_strand_id
1 'polypeptide(L)'
;MFIILEASEREIFIQRVSKFSHEDVDRIQELLPVWESIILGSSLKLVRNRIRFNALYNFIQQKPVPDKEIDKLFASSPEIVEWEKIISYGEVLLGILMPDKKSAVASLVSREFKCRSSLVVKGLSICFALFGYRLHGVDAPIIKDLNSFGEHFFAQKHEFSSLCPPKLHGQISEILLLSEVFKNESNTFQSGSNEVEISIDEKRASILNWKVLSLVAIVLMVAASVAWFMYEKLSQEVEMHSVDTEEIIPVDSLAKLRDSLAKLSLDSVKITSDSLTHLSWPDGKAFDVPKNSSLETMFEYLTDSTNTESAELRISEISFDALSNQLVSSYDAFFKKMVEGLNKYKDVHIRVYGFAENDAKSALKRGFVIKNRMVGEGISPNRIEVKSAGGSITPEAAVPINSQVLVVLYKKELLK
;
A
#
# COMPACT_ATOMS: atom_id res chain seq x y z
N MET A 1 7.66 -27.60 7.35
CA MET A 1 6.92 -28.01 6.15
C MET A 1 5.76 -27.04 5.95
N PHE A 2 5.79 -26.23 4.91
CA PHE A 2 4.72 -25.36 4.47
C PHE A 2 3.58 -26.23 3.94
N ILE A 3 2.47 -26.17 4.66
CA ILE A 3 1.32 -27.02 4.42
C ILE A 3 0.07 -26.17 4.64
N ILE A 4 -0.82 -26.14 3.64
CA ILE A 4 -2.13 -25.49 3.74
C ILE A 4 -3.26 -26.48 4.08
N LEU A 5 -2.99 -27.79 3.97
CA LEU A 5 -3.95 -28.88 4.19
C LEU A 5 -3.29 -29.96 5.04
N GLU A 6 -3.91 -30.35 6.16
CA GLU A 6 -3.40 -31.49 6.93
C GLU A 6 -3.40 -32.79 6.10
N ALA A 7 -2.60 -33.77 6.53
CA ALA A 7 -2.45 -35.04 5.78
C ALA A 7 -3.79 -35.75 5.55
N SER A 8 -4.70 -35.71 6.52
CA SER A 8 -6.07 -36.25 6.43
C SER A 8 -6.99 -35.43 5.53
N GLU A 9 -6.78 -34.12 5.42
CA GLU A 9 -7.59 -33.21 4.63
C GLU A 9 -7.22 -33.26 3.14
N ARG A 10 -5.95 -33.58 2.85
CA ARG A 10 -5.39 -33.54 1.50
C ARG A 10 -6.13 -34.44 0.51
N GLU A 11 -6.43 -35.67 0.91
CA GLU A 11 -7.14 -36.62 0.04
C GLU A 11 -8.59 -36.17 -0.22
N ILE A 12 -9.28 -35.71 0.82
CA ILE A 12 -10.65 -35.20 0.74
C ILE A 12 -10.70 -33.97 -0.19
N PHE A 13 -9.74 -33.05 -0.03
CA PHE A 13 -9.59 -31.87 -0.87
C PHE A 13 -9.47 -32.26 -2.35
N ILE A 14 -8.52 -33.14 -2.68
CA ILE A 14 -8.26 -33.56 -4.07
C ILE A 14 -9.52 -34.16 -4.68
N GLN A 15 -10.21 -35.05 -3.96
CA GLN A 15 -11.44 -35.68 -4.43
C GLN A 15 -12.59 -34.66 -4.65
N ARG A 16 -12.77 -33.72 -3.72
CA ARG A 16 -13.82 -32.69 -3.79
C ARG A 16 -13.57 -31.70 -4.91
N VAL A 17 -12.33 -31.22 -5.05
CA VAL A 17 -11.94 -30.29 -6.11
C VAL A 17 -12.01 -30.96 -7.48
N SER A 18 -11.56 -32.22 -7.60
CA SER A 18 -11.70 -33.02 -8.83
C SER A 18 -13.17 -33.11 -9.30
N LYS A 19 -14.09 -33.42 -8.37
CA LYS A 19 -15.54 -33.44 -8.65
C LYS A 19 -16.09 -32.08 -9.06
N PHE A 20 -15.68 -31.01 -8.36
CA PHE A 20 -16.11 -29.64 -8.65
C PHE A 20 -15.60 -29.12 -10.00
N SER A 21 -14.35 -29.41 -10.35
CA SER A 21 -13.74 -28.92 -11.59
C SER A 21 -13.98 -29.82 -12.81
N HIS A 22 -14.51 -31.03 -12.60
CA HIS A 22 -14.62 -32.08 -13.60
C HIS A 22 -13.25 -32.42 -14.22
N GLU A 23 -12.26 -32.66 -13.37
CA GLU A 23 -10.89 -33.01 -13.76
C GLU A 23 -10.44 -34.25 -13.00
N ASP A 24 -9.46 -34.99 -13.53
CA ASP A 24 -8.98 -36.22 -12.90
C ASP A 24 -8.31 -35.96 -11.54
N VAL A 25 -8.47 -36.90 -10.60
CA VAL A 25 -7.86 -36.86 -9.26
C VAL A 25 -6.34 -36.70 -9.35
N ASP A 26 -5.71 -37.47 -10.24
CA ASP A 26 -4.25 -37.43 -10.47
C ASP A 26 -3.80 -36.02 -10.91
N ARG A 27 -4.61 -35.33 -11.72
CA ARG A 27 -4.31 -33.97 -12.17
C ARG A 27 -4.33 -32.99 -11.01
N ILE A 28 -5.33 -33.08 -10.14
CA ILE A 28 -5.44 -32.20 -8.97
C ILE A 28 -4.30 -32.50 -7.98
N GLN A 29 -3.93 -33.77 -7.82
CA GLN A 29 -2.80 -34.19 -7.01
C GLN A 29 -1.46 -33.63 -7.51
N GLU A 30 -1.26 -33.58 -8.83
CA GLU A 30 -0.09 -32.94 -9.45
C GLU A 30 -0.07 -31.41 -9.26
N LEU A 31 -1.24 -30.77 -9.34
CA LEU A 31 -1.36 -29.30 -9.28
C LEU A 31 -1.27 -28.74 -7.86
N LEU A 32 -1.72 -29.49 -6.84
CA LEU A 32 -1.72 -29.04 -5.45
C LEU A 32 -0.35 -28.52 -4.96
N PRO A 33 0.77 -29.26 -5.08
CA PRO A 33 2.08 -28.75 -4.64
C PRO A 33 2.53 -27.51 -5.43
N VAL A 34 2.09 -27.37 -6.69
CA VAL A 34 2.33 -26.16 -7.48
C VAL A 34 1.60 -24.97 -6.86
N TRP A 35 0.32 -25.13 -6.52
CA TRP A 35 -0.46 -24.08 -5.85
C TRP A 35 0.13 -23.70 -4.49
N GLU A 36 0.55 -24.68 -3.69
CA GLU A 36 1.25 -24.46 -2.42
C GLU A 36 2.54 -23.66 -2.62
N SER A 37 3.36 -24.03 -3.61
CA SER A 37 4.60 -23.30 -3.92
C SER A 37 4.34 -21.84 -4.33
N ILE A 38 3.24 -21.57 -5.04
CA ILE A 38 2.85 -20.22 -5.46
C ILE A 38 2.44 -19.38 -4.24
N ILE A 39 1.69 -19.96 -3.30
CA ILE A 39 1.30 -19.28 -2.05
C ILE A 39 2.54 -18.96 -1.21
N LEU A 40 3.44 -19.95 -1.03
CA LEU A 40 4.69 -19.75 -0.31
C LEU A 40 5.56 -18.66 -0.96
N GLY A 41 5.75 -18.71 -2.28
CA GLY A 41 6.49 -17.70 -3.03
C GLY A 41 5.87 -16.31 -2.88
N SER A 42 4.54 -16.20 -2.98
CA SER A 42 3.84 -14.92 -2.82
C SER A 42 3.99 -14.36 -1.40
N SER A 43 3.94 -15.23 -0.39
CA SER A 43 4.15 -14.88 1.03
C SER A 43 5.59 -14.43 1.29
N LEU A 44 6.58 -15.12 0.72
CA LEU A 44 8.00 -14.73 0.77
C LEU A 44 8.24 -13.35 0.14
N LYS A 45 7.56 -13.02 -0.95
CA LYS A 45 7.64 -11.67 -1.55
C LYS A 45 7.01 -10.60 -0.64
N LEU A 46 5.97 -10.96 0.12
CA LEU A 46 5.26 -10.07 1.02
C LEU A 46 6.11 -9.63 2.23
N VAL A 47 7.06 -10.45 2.68
CA VAL A 47 7.95 -10.17 3.83
C VAL A 47 8.66 -8.82 3.73
N ARG A 48 8.89 -8.31 2.51
CA ARG A 48 9.54 -7.02 2.26
C ARG A 48 8.59 -5.88 1.91
N ASN A 49 7.28 -6.13 1.92
CA ASN A 49 6.27 -5.18 1.51
C ASN A 49 5.29 -4.90 2.65
N ARG A 50 5.65 -3.94 3.51
CA ARG A 50 4.84 -3.53 4.65
C ARG A 50 3.43 -3.07 4.28
N ILE A 51 3.27 -2.40 3.14
CA ILE A 51 1.96 -1.92 2.67
C ILE A 51 1.04 -3.11 2.38
N ARG A 52 1.52 -4.09 1.61
CA ARG A 52 0.72 -5.27 1.26
C ARG A 52 0.53 -6.21 2.44
N PHE A 53 1.51 -6.31 3.33
CA PHE A 53 1.34 -7.02 4.60
C PHE A 53 0.22 -6.40 5.44
N ASN A 54 0.19 -5.07 5.58
CA ASN A 54 -0.90 -4.40 6.29
C ASN A 54 -2.25 -4.63 5.60
N ALA A 55 -2.29 -4.67 4.27
CA ALA A 55 -3.50 -5.01 3.52
C ALA A 55 -3.96 -6.46 3.79
N LEU A 56 -3.03 -7.42 3.84
CA LEU A 56 -3.30 -8.81 4.22
C LEU A 56 -3.82 -8.89 5.66
N TYR A 57 -3.13 -8.26 6.61
CA TYR A 57 -3.53 -8.21 8.01
C TYR A 57 -4.95 -7.66 8.17
N ASN A 58 -5.22 -6.48 7.58
CA ASN A 58 -6.54 -5.86 7.65
C ASN A 58 -7.61 -6.74 6.98
N PHE A 59 -7.29 -7.38 5.86
CA PHE A 59 -8.22 -8.29 5.20
C PHE A 59 -8.57 -9.48 6.09
N ILE A 60 -7.58 -10.15 6.68
CA ILE A 60 -7.79 -11.29 7.58
C ILE A 60 -8.60 -10.87 8.82
N GLN A 61 -8.36 -9.67 9.37
CA GLN A 61 -9.06 -9.20 10.58
C GLN A 61 -10.48 -8.67 10.31
N GLN A 62 -10.73 -8.05 9.16
CA GLN A 62 -11.98 -7.34 8.89
C GLN A 62 -12.96 -8.12 8.02
N LYS A 63 -12.49 -9.06 7.20
CA LYS A 63 -13.35 -9.83 6.30
C LYS A 63 -13.69 -11.18 6.94
N PRO A 64 -14.98 -11.52 7.02
CA PRO A 64 -15.39 -12.82 7.56
C PRO A 64 -14.84 -13.92 6.67
N VAL A 65 -14.15 -14.86 7.30
CA VAL A 65 -13.69 -16.08 6.64
C VAL A 65 -14.90 -17.00 6.40
N PRO A 66 -15.00 -17.68 5.25
CA PRO A 66 -16.11 -18.61 4.98
C PRO A 66 -15.91 -19.94 5.73
N ASP A 67 -15.82 -19.88 7.07
CA ASP A 67 -15.49 -21.02 7.94
C ASP A 67 -16.47 -22.19 7.72
N LYS A 68 -17.77 -21.89 7.67
CA LYS A 68 -18.82 -22.91 7.49
C LYS A 68 -18.70 -23.64 6.16
N GLU A 69 -18.37 -22.92 5.09
CA GLU A 69 -18.20 -23.50 3.77
C GLU A 69 -16.91 -24.31 3.66
N ILE A 70 -15.84 -23.88 4.35
CA ILE A 70 -14.58 -24.62 4.45
C ILE A 70 -14.76 -25.89 5.30
N ASP A 71 -15.47 -25.83 6.42
CA ASP A 71 -15.77 -27.01 7.24
C ASP A 71 -16.56 -28.06 6.43
N LYS A 72 -17.53 -27.61 5.62
CA LYS A 72 -18.29 -28.48 4.70
C LYS A 72 -17.43 -29.14 3.62
N LEU A 73 -16.33 -28.51 3.22
CA LEU A 73 -15.39 -29.09 2.26
C LEU A 73 -14.75 -30.37 2.83
N PHE A 74 -14.45 -30.37 4.13
CA PHE A 74 -13.80 -31.48 4.83
C PHE A 74 -14.77 -32.38 5.60
N ALA A 75 -16.05 -32.02 5.67
CA ALA A 75 -17.09 -32.85 6.26
C ALA A 75 -17.17 -34.23 5.57
N SER A 76 -17.35 -35.27 6.39
CA SER A 76 -17.50 -36.65 5.92
C SER A 76 -18.81 -36.89 5.16
N SER A 77 -19.80 -35.99 5.31
CA SER A 77 -21.10 -36.03 4.62
C SER A 77 -21.01 -35.39 3.22
N PRO A 78 -21.79 -35.85 2.22
CA PRO A 78 -21.84 -35.26 0.89
C PRO A 78 -22.62 -33.94 0.86
N GLU A 79 -22.35 -33.05 1.80
CA GLU A 79 -22.93 -31.72 1.82
C GLU A 79 -22.49 -30.91 0.60
N ILE A 80 -23.43 -30.13 0.08
CA ILE A 80 -23.19 -29.22 -1.04
C ILE A 80 -22.31 -28.09 -0.54
N VAL A 81 -21.09 -28.03 -1.08
CA VAL A 81 -20.12 -26.97 -0.80
C VAL A 81 -20.47 -25.74 -1.64
N GLU A 82 -20.62 -24.59 -0.99
CA GLU A 82 -20.82 -23.31 -1.68
C GLU A 82 -19.48 -22.74 -2.17
N TRP A 83 -18.96 -23.32 -3.26
CA TRP A 83 -17.64 -22.99 -3.81
C TRP A 83 -17.44 -21.50 -4.15
N GLU A 84 -18.48 -20.78 -4.52
CA GLU A 84 -18.39 -19.37 -4.91
C GLU A 84 -17.89 -18.47 -3.76
N LYS A 85 -18.33 -18.73 -2.52
CA LYS A 85 -17.88 -17.97 -1.35
C LYS A 85 -16.41 -18.20 -1.06
N ILE A 86 -15.97 -19.47 -1.13
CA ILE A 86 -14.57 -19.86 -0.94
C ILE A 86 -13.70 -19.22 -2.03
N ILE A 87 -14.10 -19.35 -3.30
CA ILE A 87 -13.36 -18.80 -4.44
C ILE A 87 -13.29 -17.28 -4.35
N SER A 88 -14.40 -16.60 -4.06
CA SER A 88 -14.44 -15.13 -3.97
C SER A 88 -13.52 -14.60 -2.87
N TYR A 89 -13.54 -15.23 -1.69
CA TYR A 89 -12.65 -14.88 -0.59
C TYR A 89 -11.17 -15.06 -0.99
N GLY A 90 -10.84 -16.20 -1.59
CA GLY A 90 -9.48 -16.50 -2.04
C GLY A 90 -8.99 -15.65 -3.20
N GLU A 91 -9.87 -15.21 -4.11
CA GLU A 91 -9.50 -14.29 -5.20
C GLU A 91 -9.03 -12.93 -4.68
N VAL A 92 -9.63 -12.45 -3.58
CA VAL A 92 -9.18 -11.20 -2.94
C VAL A 92 -7.79 -11.39 -2.32
N LEU A 93 -7.56 -12.50 -1.60
CA LEU A 93 -6.24 -12.83 -1.04
C LEU A 93 -5.17 -12.96 -2.13
N LEU A 94 -5.50 -13.64 -3.23
CA LEU A 94 -4.65 -13.74 -4.39
C LEU A 94 -4.29 -12.34 -4.93
N GLY A 95 -5.26 -11.44 -5.03
CA GLY A 95 -5.03 -10.05 -5.45
C GLY A 95 -4.09 -9.26 -4.53
N ILE A 96 -4.14 -9.51 -3.21
CA ILE A 96 -3.25 -8.88 -2.23
C ILE A 96 -1.82 -9.45 -2.35
N LEU A 97 -1.70 -10.78 -2.40
CA LEU A 97 -0.42 -11.50 -2.34
C LEU A 97 0.34 -11.47 -3.67
N MET A 98 -0.37 -11.51 -4.80
CA MET A 98 0.22 -11.54 -6.13
C MET A 98 -0.52 -10.66 -7.16
N PRO A 99 -0.54 -9.32 -6.96
CA PRO A 99 -1.26 -8.40 -7.82
C PRO A 99 -0.74 -8.47 -9.26
N ASP A 100 -1.68 -8.50 -10.21
CA ASP A 100 -1.42 -8.56 -11.66
C ASP A 100 -0.60 -9.77 -12.14
N LYS A 101 -0.40 -10.79 -11.28
CA LYS A 101 0.31 -12.02 -11.65
C LYS A 101 -0.61 -13.21 -11.92
N LYS A 102 -1.90 -13.10 -11.57
CA LYS A 102 -2.92 -14.16 -11.73
C LYS A 102 -2.89 -14.79 -13.13
N SER A 103 -3.02 -13.99 -14.17
CA SER A 103 -3.11 -14.47 -15.56
C SER A 103 -1.79 -15.06 -16.06
N ALA A 104 -0.65 -14.50 -15.66
CA ALA A 104 0.67 -14.99 -16.04
C ALA A 104 0.93 -16.38 -15.44
N VAL A 105 0.65 -16.56 -14.15
CA VAL A 105 0.77 -17.86 -13.46
C VAL A 105 -0.21 -18.86 -14.04
N ALA A 106 -1.47 -18.47 -14.27
CA ALA A 106 -2.48 -19.35 -14.85
C ALA A 106 -2.08 -19.87 -16.23
N SER A 107 -1.60 -18.98 -17.11
CA SER A 107 -1.14 -19.35 -18.45
C SER A 107 0.07 -20.26 -18.43
N LEU A 108 1.04 -19.99 -17.55
CA LEU A 108 2.24 -20.80 -17.38
C LEU A 108 1.90 -22.23 -16.93
N VAL A 109 1.17 -22.36 -15.82
CA VAL A 109 0.81 -23.67 -15.25
C VAL A 109 -0.11 -24.44 -16.20
N SER A 110 -1.07 -23.75 -16.83
CA SER A 110 -1.95 -24.33 -17.84
C SER A 110 -1.16 -24.95 -18.99
N ARG A 111 -0.14 -24.26 -19.49
CA ARG A 111 0.72 -24.74 -20.59
C ARG A 111 1.52 -25.98 -20.18
N GLU A 112 2.19 -25.93 -19.02
CA GLU A 112 3.06 -27.03 -18.58
C GLU A 112 2.28 -28.30 -18.21
N PHE A 113 1.11 -28.16 -17.58
CA PHE A 113 0.27 -29.27 -17.15
C PHE A 113 -0.83 -29.65 -18.14
N LYS A 114 -0.89 -28.97 -19.30
CA LYS A 114 -1.93 -29.16 -20.34
C LYS A 114 -3.35 -29.15 -19.77
N CYS A 115 -3.61 -28.22 -18.85
CA CYS A 115 -4.92 -28.07 -18.20
C CYS A 115 -5.54 -26.71 -18.51
N ARG A 116 -6.82 -26.51 -18.20
CA ARG A 116 -7.52 -25.24 -18.45
C ARG A 116 -6.98 -24.13 -17.53
N SER A 117 -6.71 -22.94 -18.04
CA SER A 117 -6.31 -21.79 -17.19
C SER A 117 -7.33 -21.47 -16.10
N SER A 118 -8.61 -21.69 -16.37
CA SER A 118 -9.68 -21.52 -15.37
C SER A 118 -9.59 -22.52 -14.22
N LEU A 119 -9.09 -23.74 -14.45
CA LEU A 119 -8.79 -24.70 -13.39
C LEU A 119 -7.71 -24.16 -12.47
N VAL A 120 -6.62 -23.65 -13.04
CA VAL A 120 -5.49 -23.12 -12.28
C VAL A 120 -5.94 -21.94 -11.42
N VAL A 121 -6.70 -21.00 -11.99
CA VAL A 121 -7.21 -19.84 -11.23
C VAL A 121 -8.15 -20.29 -10.11
N LYS A 122 -9.14 -21.16 -10.40
CA LYS A 122 -10.08 -21.63 -9.39
C LYS A 122 -9.38 -22.40 -8.27
N GLY A 123 -8.48 -23.31 -8.61
CA GLY A 123 -7.70 -24.08 -7.66
C GLY A 123 -6.83 -23.19 -6.78
N LEU A 124 -6.12 -22.22 -7.38
CA LEU A 124 -5.37 -21.21 -6.63
C LEU A 124 -6.28 -20.43 -5.69
N SER A 125 -7.42 -19.92 -6.16
CA SER A 125 -8.35 -19.18 -5.31
C SER A 125 -8.81 -20.03 -4.12
N ILE A 126 -9.17 -21.29 -4.33
CA ILE A 126 -9.55 -22.19 -3.23
C ILE A 126 -8.37 -22.36 -2.25
N CYS A 127 -7.15 -22.62 -2.73
CA CYS A 127 -5.97 -22.78 -1.87
C CYS A 127 -5.60 -21.48 -1.13
N PHE A 128 -5.75 -20.31 -1.75
CA PHE A 128 -5.57 -19.01 -1.08
C PHE A 128 -6.64 -18.78 -0.01
N ALA A 129 -7.87 -19.24 -0.21
CA ALA A 129 -8.91 -19.17 0.81
C ALA A 129 -8.58 -20.04 2.03
N LEU A 130 -8.12 -21.28 1.80
CA LEU A 130 -7.66 -22.18 2.86
C LEU A 130 -6.45 -21.60 3.61
N PHE A 131 -5.52 -20.98 2.89
CA PHE A 131 -4.40 -20.27 3.48
C PHE A 131 -4.87 -19.12 4.39
N GLY A 132 -5.83 -18.30 3.92
CA GLY A 132 -6.43 -17.24 4.74
C GLY A 132 -7.15 -17.76 5.97
N TYR A 133 -7.88 -18.87 5.85
CA TYR A 133 -8.52 -19.56 6.97
C TYR A 133 -7.50 -20.00 8.03
N ARG A 134 -6.38 -20.59 7.62
CA ARG A 134 -5.30 -20.94 8.55
C ARG A 134 -4.69 -19.70 9.21
N LEU A 135 -4.38 -18.65 8.45
CA LEU A 135 -3.87 -17.39 8.98
C LEU A 135 -4.81 -16.71 9.99
N HIS A 136 -6.12 -16.86 9.81
CA HIS A 136 -7.12 -16.34 10.73
C HIS A 136 -7.23 -17.19 12.01
N GLY A 137 -7.14 -18.51 11.88
CA GLY A 137 -7.28 -19.45 13.00
C GLY A 137 -5.94 -19.90 13.59
N VAL A 138 -5.39 -20.97 13.03
CA VAL A 138 -4.21 -21.70 13.54
C VAL A 138 -2.95 -20.82 13.59
N ASP A 139 -2.76 -20.02 12.55
CA ASP A 139 -1.56 -19.23 12.30
C ASP A 139 -1.75 -17.74 12.67
N ALA A 140 -2.79 -17.42 13.44
CA ALA A 140 -3.07 -16.05 13.91
C ALA A 140 -1.88 -15.35 14.60
N PRO A 141 -1.02 -16.04 15.39
CA PRO A 141 0.17 -15.41 15.96
C PRO A 141 1.18 -14.92 14.91
N ILE A 142 1.23 -15.58 13.74
CA ILE A 142 2.20 -15.28 12.67
C ILE A 142 1.85 -13.96 11.98
N ILE A 143 0.56 -13.62 11.87
CA ILE A 143 0.13 -12.39 11.19
C ILE A 143 0.16 -11.15 12.09
N LYS A 144 0.49 -11.30 13.38
CA LYS A 144 0.46 -10.19 14.36
C LYS A 144 1.37 -9.02 13.96
N ASP A 145 2.53 -9.32 13.40
CA ASP A 145 3.49 -8.33 12.95
C ASP A 145 4.31 -8.85 11.76
N LEU A 146 4.89 -7.92 11.01
CA LEU A 146 5.63 -8.24 9.79
C LEU A 146 6.89 -9.08 10.07
N ASN A 147 7.48 -8.96 11.26
CA ASN A 147 8.71 -9.70 11.59
C ASN A 147 8.36 -11.15 11.88
N SER A 148 7.35 -11.42 12.71
CA SER A 148 6.84 -12.77 12.97
C SER A 148 6.40 -13.46 11.69
N PHE A 149 5.70 -12.74 10.80
CA PHE A 149 5.34 -13.23 9.48
C PHE A 149 6.58 -13.54 8.64
N GLY A 150 7.53 -12.61 8.61
CA GLY A 150 8.79 -12.72 7.90
C GLY A 150 9.60 -13.94 8.30
N GLU A 151 9.86 -14.10 9.59
CA GLU A 151 10.62 -15.21 10.15
C GLU A 151 9.97 -16.56 9.81
N HIS A 152 8.65 -16.68 9.99
CA HIS A 152 7.93 -17.91 9.74
C HIS A 152 8.06 -18.38 8.29
N PHE A 153 7.76 -17.51 7.31
CA PHE A 153 7.81 -17.88 5.90
C PHE A 153 9.24 -17.99 5.37
N PHE A 154 10.15 -17.14 5.85
CA PHE A 154 11.55 -17.18 5.42
C PHE A 154 12.26 -18.46 5.89
N ALA A 155 11.92 -18.99 7.07
CA ALA A 155 12.41 -20.30 7.52
C ALA A 155 12.02 -21.44 6.56
N GLN A 156 10.86 -21.33 5.91
CA GLN A 156 10.31 -22.31 4.97
C GLN A 156 10.76 -22.08 3.52
N LYS A 157 11.63 -21.11 3.24
CA LYS A 157 12.02 -20.73 1.87
C LYS A 157 12.55 -21.89 1.01
N HIS A 158 13.27 -22.82 1.63
CA HIS A 158 13.88 -23.97 0.95
C HIS A 158 12.82 -24.90 0.36
N GLU A 159 11.64 -24.92 0.97
CA GLU A 159 10.51 -25.75 0.58
C GLU A 159 9.84 -25.27 -0.71
N PHE A 160 10.06 -24.02 -1.11
CA PHE A 160 9.64 -23.54 -2.42
C PHE A 160 10.25 -24.41 -3.54
N SER A 161 11.50 -24.82 -3.38
CA SER A 161 12.19 -25.68 -4.34
C SER A 161 11.70 -27.13 -4.33
N SER A 162 11.22 -27.62 -3.18
CA SER A 162 10.68 -28.99 -3.07
C SER A 162 9.24 -29.10 -3.56
N LEU A 163 8.44 -28.05 -3.37
CA LEU A 163 7.04 -28.00 -3.80
C LEU A 163 6.92 -27.64 -5.29
N CYS A 164 7.75 -26.73 -5.79
CA CYS A 164 7.68 -26.29 -7.17
C CYS A 164 8.44 -27.25 -8.11
N PRO A 165 7.77 -27.85 -9.11
CA PRO A 165 8.43 -28.71 -10.08
C PRO A 165 9.60 -28.00 -10.79
N PRO A 166 10.73 -28.68 -11.06
CA PRO A 166 11.91 -28.06 -11.67
C PRO A 166 11.63 -27.31 -12.97
N LYS A 167 10.66 -27.80 -13.77
CA LYS A 167 10.22 -27.19 -15.04
C LYS A 167 9.57 -25.81 -14.86
N LEU A 168 8.93 -25.59 -13.71
CA LEU A 168 8.23 -24.35 -13.37
C LEU A 168 9.05 -23.42 -12.47
N HIS A 169 10.01 -23.96 -11.74
CA HIS A 169 10.75 -23.23 -10.70
C HIS A 169 11.27 -21.86 -11.17
N GLY A 170 12.02 -21.82 -12.27
CA GLY A 170 12.59 -20.57 -12.79
C GLY A 170 11.52 -19.56 -13.21
N GLN A 171 10.51 -20.01 -13.95
CA GLN A 171 9.45 -19.15 -14.48
C GLN A 171 8.53 -18.60 -13.38
N ILE A 172 8.16 -19.43 -12.39
CA ILE A 172 7.38 -18.97 -11.22
C ILE A 172 8.20 -18.01 -10.36
N SER A 173 9.47 -18.31 -10.10
CA SER A 173 10.38 -17.43 -9.35
C SER A 173 10.52 -16.04 -10.01
N GLU A 174 10.60 -16.01 -11.34
CA GLU A 174 10.63 -14.76 -12.12
C GLU A 174 9.31 -14.00 -12.05
N ILE A 175 8.17 -14.66 -12.29
CA ILE A 175 6.83 -14.03 -12.23
C ILE A 175 6.58 -13.40 -10.86
N LEU A 176 6.97 -14.10 -9.78
CA LEU A 176 6.83 -13.66 -8.39
C LEU A 176 7.97 -12.73 -7.93
N LEU A 177 8.98 -12.48 -8.77
CA LEU A 177 10.14 -11.63 -8.47
C LEU A 177 10.89 -12.05 -7.19
N LEU A 178 11.11 -13.36 -7.03
CA LEU A 178 11.75 -13.94 -5.83
C LEU A 178 13.28 -13.85 -5.85
N SER A 179 13.89 -13.51 -6.98
CA SER A 179 15.35 -13.39 -7.11
C SER A 179 15.96 -12.42 -6.10
N GLU A 180 15.27 -11.34 -5.75
CA GLU A 180 15.70 -10.39 -4.70
C GLU A 180 15.57 -10.99 -3.29
N VAL A 181 14.58 -11.86 -3.08
CA VAL A 181 14.32 -12.52 -1.80
C VAL A 181 15.42 -13.55 -1.53
N PHE A 182 15.78 -14.33 -2.55
CA PHE A 182 16.82 -15.37 -2.46
C PHE A 182 18.26 -14.86 -2.58
N LYS A 183 18.53 -13.66 -3.12
CA LYS A 183 19.90 -13.13 -3.24
C LYS A 183 20.50 -12.57 -1.94
N ASN A 184 19.68 -12.16 -0.97
CA ASN A 184 20.16 -11.48 0.23
C ASN A 184 20.37 -12.43 1.43
N GLU A 185 20.79 -13.67 1.18
CA GLU A 185 21.05 -14.66 2.24
C GLU A 185 22.09 -14.23 3.29
N SER A 186 22.89 -13.20 2.99
CA SER A 186 23.95 -12.69 3.88
C SER A 186 23.50 -11.61 4.87
N ASN A 187 22.32 -11.01 4.69
CA ASN A 187 21.87 -9.88 5.52
C ASN A 187 20.54 -10.26 6.19
N THR A 188 20.65 -11.15 7.18
CA THR A 188 19.54 -11.54 8.05
C THR A 188 18.91 -10.29 8.68
N PHE A 189 17.57 -10.28 8.69
CA PHE A 189 16.68 -9.50 9.55
C PHE A 189 17.39 -8.82 10.74
N GLN A 190 17.83 -7.57 10.56
CA GLN A 190 18.20 -6.72 11.69
C GLN A 190 16.96 -5.91 12.09
N SER A 191 16.57 -6.13 13.33
CA SER A 191 15.58 -5.39 14.10
C SER A 191 15.62 -3.91 13.80
N GLY A 192 14.46 -3.34 13.50
CA GLY A 192 14.22 -1.92 13.71
C GLY A 192 14.23 -1.61 15.21
N SER A 193 15.43 -1.40 15.75
CA SER A 193 15.65 -0.50 16.88
C SER A 193 16.78 0.42 16.45
N ASN A 194 16.49 1.72 16.46
CA ASN A 194 17.42 2.78 16.10
C ASN A 194 18.81 2.57 16.72
N GLU A 195 19.79 2.27 15.88
CA GLU A 195 21.12 2.86 15.89
C GLU A 195 21.71 2.58 14.50
N VAL A 196 22.09 3.64 13.79
CA VAL A 196 22.81 3.53 12.53
C VAL A 196 24.22 3.06 12.88
N GLU A 197 24.41 1.75 13.03
CA GLU A 197 25.73 1.14 12.96
C GLU A 197 26.04 0.84 11.49
N ILE A 198 26.87 1.69 10.90
CA ILE A 198 27.50 1.44 9.62
C ILE A 198 28.53 0.33 9.85
N SER A 199 28.12 -0.93 9.70
CA SER A 199 29.07 -2.03 9.55
C SER A 199 29.64 -1.98 8.13
N ILE A 200 30.81 -1.36 8.01
CA ILE A 200 31.71 -1.54 6.87
C ILE A 200 32.21 -2.98 6.97
N ASP A 201 31.70 -3.88 6.11
CA ASP A 201 32.34 -5.18 5.91
C ASP A 201 33.06 -5.24 4.56
N GLU A 202 34.27 -5.75 4.68
CA GLU A 202 35.40 -5.69 3.80
C GLU A 202 35.22 -6.63 2.61
N LYS A 203 34.70 -6.12 1.48
CA LYS A 203 35.07 -6.60 0.12
C LYS A 203 34.43 -5.78 -0.99
N ARG A 204 34.71 -4.48 -0.99
CA ARG A 204 34.82 -3.69 -2.22
C ARG A 204 35.84 -2.56 -2.07
N ALA A 205 36.92 -2.83 -1.34
CA ALA A 205 38.07 -1.95 -1.25
C ALA A 205 39.04 -2.23 -2.40
N SER A 206 38.69 -1.79 -3.60
CA SER A 206 39.71 -1.35 -4.55
C SER A 206 39.10 -0.31 -5.45
N ILE A 207 39.68 0.90 -5.41
CA ILE A 207 39.39 2.05 -6.28
C ILE A 207 38.24 2.96 -5.78
N LEU A 208 38.37 3.48 -4.55
CA LEU A 208 37.79 4.79 -4.23
C LEU A 208 38.95 5.77 -4.01
N ASN A 209 39.05 6.77 -4.88
CA ASN A 209 40.17 7.71 -4.93
C ASN A 209 40.31 8.49 -3.61
N TRP A 210 41.38 8.23 -2.86
CA TRP A 210 41.76 8.88 -1.58
C TRP A 210 41.68 10.42 -1.62
N LYS A 211 41.88 11.01 -2.80
CA LYS A 211 41.74 12.46 -3.03
C LYS A 211 40.31 12.98 -2.83
N VAL A 212 39.29 12.18 -3.14
CA VAL A 212 37.87 12.56 -2.99
C VAL A 212 37.45 12.50 -1.53
N LEU A 213 37.93 11.51 -0.78
CA LEU A 213 37.63 11.37 0.65
C LEU A 213 38.26 12.51 1.48
N SER A 214 39.47 12.93 1.12
CA SER A 214 40.12 14.12 1.70
C SER A 214 39.32 15.40 1.44
N LEU A 215 38.77 15.56 0.23
CA LEU A 215 38.03 16.76 -0.15
C LEU A 215 36.67 16.87 0.57
N VAL A 216 35.97 15.74 0.76
CA VAL A 216 34.72 15.70 1.54
C VAL A 216 34.95 16.01 3.03
N ALA A 217 36.05 15.53 3.61
CA ALA A 217 36.40 15.82 5.00
C ALA A 217 36.72 17.32 5.22
N ILE A 218 37.39 17.97 4.27
CA ILE A 218 37.69 19.41 4.33
C ILE A 218 36.40 20.23 4.24
N VAL A 219 35.47 19.86 3.36
CA VAL A 219 34.17 20.57 3.24
C VAL A 219 33.34 20.46 4.52
N LEU A 220 33.33 19.29 5.16
CA LEU A 220 32.64 19.10 6.45
C LEU A 220 33.29 19.91 7.58
N MET A 221 34.62 20.00 7.62
CA MET A 221 35.35 20.83 8.58
C MET A 221 35.07 22.33 8.39
N VAL A 222 34.97 22.81 7.15
CA VAL A 222 34.64 24.22 6.85
C VAL A 222 33.17 24.52 7.20
N ALA A 223 32.24 23.60 6.92
CA ALA A 223 30.84 23.77 7.30
C ALA A 223 30.66 23.84 8.83
N ALA A 224 31.39 22.99 9.57
CA ALA A 224 31.34 22.98 11.03
C ALA A 224 31.93 24.28 11.65
N SER A 225 33.02 24.81 11.09
CA SER A 225 33.61 26.06 11.59
C SER A 225 32.74 27.28 11.28
N VAL A 226 32.05 27.32 10.13
CA VAL A 226 31.05 28.37 9.84
C VAL A 226 29.85 28.28 10.77
N ALA A 227 29.35 27.08 11.05
CA ALA A 227 28.23 26.87 11.99
C ALA A 227 28.60 27.30 13.42
N TRP A 228 29.81 26.98 13.88
CA TRP A 228 30.31 27.40 15.19
C TRP A 228 30.46 28.92 15.29
N PHE A 229 31.01 29.57 14.26
CA PHE A 229 31.15 31.02 14.23
C PHE A 229 29.80 31.76 14.22
N MET A 230 28.79 31.22 13.53
CA MET A 230 27.42 31.77 13.56
C MET A 230 26.75 31.60 14.93
N TYR A 231 27.00 30.48 15.61
CA TYR A 231 26.47 30.22 16.96
C TYR A 231 27.05 31.20 18.00
N GLU A 232 28.36 31.46 17.92
CA GLU A 232 29.03 32.36 18.85
C GLU A 232 28.61 33.82 18.63
N LYS A 233 28.39 34.22 17.36
CA LYS A 233 27.88 35.56 17.04
C LYS A 233 26.42 35.78 17.46
N LEU A 234 25.60 34.72 17.47
CA LEU A 234 24.20 34.76 17.93
C LEU A 234 24.10 34.81 19.47
N SER A 235 25.10 34.26 20.16
CA SER A 235 25.15 34.22 21.63
C SER A 235 25.61 35.55 22.26
N GLN A 236 26.15 36.47 21.45
CA GLN A 236 26.70 37.75 21.91
C GLN A 236 25.67 38.91 21.90
N GLU A 237 24.44 38.70 21.43
CA GLU A 237 23.36 39.71 21.39
C GLU A 237 22.31 39.59 22.51
N VAL A 238 22.46 38.66 23.46
CA VAL A 238 21.55 38.55 24.63
C VAL A 238 22.27 38.97 25.90
N GLU A 239 22.62 40.25 25.98
CA GLU A 239 22.91 40.91 27.24
C GLU A 239 21.81 41.96 27.45
N MET A 240 20.71 41.58 28.11
CA MET A 240 19.75 42.52 28.66
C MET A 240 19.43 42.16 30.12
N HIS A 241 19.82 43.12 30.95
CA HIS A 241 19.59 43.32 32.38
C HIS A 241 18.59 42.41 33.10
N SER A 242 19.11 41.72 34.11
CA SER A 242 18.35 41.29 35.28
C SER A 242 17.93 42.50 36.11
N VAL A 243 16.62 42.74 36.22
CA VAL A 243 16.03 43.55 37.27
C VAL A 243 15.06 42.66 38.04
N ASP A 244 15.38 42.47 39.32
CA ASP A 244 14.53 41.90 40.35
C ASP A 244 13.20 42.65 40.45
N THR A 245 12.10 41.91 40.51
CA THR A 245 10.95 42.27 41.35
C THR A 245 10.17 41.00 41.69
N GLU A 246 10.26 40.58 42.96
CA GLU A 246 9.30 39.70 43.61
C GLU A 246 7.93 40.40 43.65
N GLU A 247 6.89 39.81 43.06
CA GLU A 247 5.51 40.20 43.38
C GLU A 247 4.61 38.95 43.43
N ILE A 248 3.95 38.83 44.58
CA ILE A 248 3.17 37.67 45.04
C ILE A 248 1.87 37.60 44.24
N ILE A 249 1.59 36.45 43.62
CA ILE A 249 0.35 36.21 42.85
C ILE A 249 -0.83 36.03 43.82
N PRO A 250 -1.89 36.86 43.79
CA PRO A 250 -3.14 36.57 44.49
C PRO A 250 -3.99 35.59 43.69
N VAL A 251 -4.73 34.74 44.40
CA VAL A 251 -5.42 33.52 43.94
C VAL A 251 -6.66 33.80 43.05
N ASP A 252 -6.81 34.99 42.47
CA ASP A 252 -8.01 35.41 41.71
C ASP A 252 -7.84 35.38 40.17
N SER A 253 -6.69 34.90 39.68
CA SER A 253 -6.39 34.78 38.24
C SER A 253 -6.96 33.53 37.57
N LEU A 254 -7.43 32.53 38.34
CA LEU A 254 -7.93 31.26 37.79
C LEU A 254 -9.32 31.40 37.15
N ALA A 255 -10.18 32.28 37.66
CA ALA A 255 -11.51 32.52 37.08
C ALA A 255 -11.42 33.26 35.73
N LYS A 256 -10.53 34.25 35.62
CA LYS A 256 -10.24 34.96 34.36
C LYS A 256 -9.56 34.06 33.32
N LEU A 257 -8.67 33.15 33.73
CA LEU A 257 -8.05 32.19 32.81
C LEU A 257 -9.06 31.20 32.24
N ARG A 258 -10.00 30.72 33.05
CA ARG A 258 -11.08 29.83 32.60
C ARG A 258 -12.01 30.51 31.59
N ASP A 259 -12.33 31.79 31.83
CA ASP A 259 -13.20 32.57 30.93
C ASP A 259 -12.47 32.94 29.63
N SER A 260 -11.17 33.25 29.69
CA SER A 260 -10.33 33.43 28.51
C SER A 260 -10.12 32.14 27.72
N LEU A 261 -9.99 30.97 28.37
CA LEU A 261 -9.94 29.66 27.70
C LEU A 261 -11.28 29.28 27.07
N ALA A 262 -12.40 29.55 27.75
CA ALA A 262 -13.72 29.32 27.20
C ALA A 262 -13.98 30.20 25.97
N LYS A 263 -13.59 31.48 26.04
CA LYS A 263 -13.70 32.42 24.91
C LYS A 263 -12.75 32.06 23.76
N LEU A 264 -11.51 31.65 24.05
CA LEU A 264 -10.56 31.13 23.05
C LEU A 264 -11.03 29.82 22.42
N SER A 265 -11.68 28.93 23.19
CA SER A 265 -12.25 27.69 22.65
C SER A 265 -13.48 27.96 21.77
N LEU A 266 -14.30 28.96 22.13
CA LEU A 266 -15.47 29.36 21.34
C LEU A 266 -15.04 30.08 20.05
N ASP A 267 -14.04 30.95 20.12
CA ASP A 267 -13.48 31.62 18.95
C ASP A 267 -12.70 30.64 18.07
N SER A 268 -12.00 29.64 18.62
CA SER A 268 -11.37 28.57 17.84
C SER A 268 -12.39 27.69 17.12
N VAL A 269 -13.50 27.33 17.79
CA VAL A 269 -14.60 26.57 17.17
C VAL A 269 -15.28 27.37 16.06
N LYS A 270 -15.45 28.69 16.26
CA LYS A 270 -16.05 29.60 15.27
C LYS A 270 -15.13 29.86 14.07
N ILE A 271 -13.82 29.96 14.29
CA ILE A 271 -12.81 30.09 13.23
C ILE A 271 -12.67 28.77 12.44
N THR A 272 -12.78 27.61 13.10
CA THR A 272 -12.82 26.32 12.37
C THR A 272 -14.08 26.14 11.53
N SER A 273 -15.25 26.60 12.00
CA SER A 273 -16.50 26.49 11.22
C SER A 273 -16.54 27.43 10.00
N ASP A 274 -15.85 28.58 10.04
CA ASP A 274 -15.79 29.50 8.89
C ASP A 274 -14.81 29.03 7.78
N SER A 275 -13.97 28.02 8.06
CA SER A 275 -12.95 27.51 7.13
C SER A 275 -13.35 26.20 6.41
N LEU A 276 -14.47 25.59 6.80
CA LEU A 276 -14.92 24.29 6.33
C LEU A 276 -16.19 24.41 5.46
N THR A 277 -16.24 23.62 4.39
CA THR A 277 -17.38 23.43 3.51
C THR A 277 -18.03 22.09 3.83
N HIS A 278 -19.35 22.10 4.06
CA HIS A 278 -20.12 20.90 4.32
C HIS A 278 -20.59 20.29 3.00
N LEU A 279 -20.08 19.09 2.66
CA LEU A 279 -20.41 18.38 1.42
C LEU A 279 -21.16 17.08 1.72
N SER A 280 -22.09 16.72 0.83
CA SER A 280 -22.80 15.44 0.90
C SER A 280 -23.04 14.86 -0.48
N TRP A 281 -22.39 13.73 -0.78
CA TRP A 281 -22.69 12.98 -1.99
C TRP A 281 -24.15 12.47 -1.99
N PRO A 282 -24.80 12.28 -3.15
CA PRO A 282 -26.15 11.71 -3.21
C PRO A 282 -26.24 10.36 -2.48
N ASP A 283 -27.12 10.19 -1.49
CA ASP A 283 -27.23 9.00 -0.61
C ASP A 283 -26.00 8.74 0.31
N GLY A 284 -25.10 9.70 0.47
CA GLY A 284 -23.92 9.62 1.34
C GLY A 284 -24.09 10.32 2.70
N LYS A 285 -23.20 10.01 3.66
CA LYS A 285 -23.10 10.79 4.90
C LYS A 285 -22.40 12.13 4.61
N ALA A 286 -22.94 13.21 5.18
CA ALA A 286 -22.30 14.53 5.13
C ALA A 286 -20.88 14.46 5.72
N PHE A 287 -19.97 15.26 5.15
CA PHE A 287 -18.58 15.35 5.57
C PHE A 287 -18.04 16.76 5.32
N ASP A 288 -17.04 17.14 6.11
CA ASP A 288 -16.50 18.49 6.11
C ASP A 288 -15.15 18.50 5.41
N VAL A 289 -14.95 19.46 4.52
CA VAL A 289 -13.68 19.67 3.82
C VAL A 289 -13.24 21.12 3.95
N PRO A 290 -11.92 21.43 3.92
CA PRO A 290 -11.47 22.82 3.84
C PRO A 290 -11.97 23.53 2.57
N LYS A 291 -12.28 24.83 2.65
CA LYS A 291 -12.78 25.67 1.53
C LYS A 291 -11.88 25.74 0.28
N ASN A 292 -10.63 25.31 0.39
CA ASN A 292 -9.68 25.26 -0.71
C ASN A 292 -9.34 23.83 -1.13
N SER A 293 -10.16 22.85 -0.72
CA SER A 293 -9.91 21.46 -1.05
C SER A 293 -10.31 21.14 -2.47
N SER A 294 -9.50 20.33 -3.13
CA SER A 294 -9.80 19.77 -4.45
C SER A 294 -11.09 18.92 -4.48
N LEU A 295 -11.57 18.45 -3.32
CA LEU A 295 -12.86 17.76 -3.20
C LEU A 295 -14.07 18.66 -3.43
N GLU A 296 -13.98 19.96 -3.14
CA GLU A 296 -15.05 20.93 -3.38
C GLU A 296 -15.24 21.15 -4.88
N THR A 297 -14.15 21.45 -5.59
CA THR A 297 -14.16 21.57 -7.06
C THR A 297 -14.62 20.28 -7.74
N MET A 298 -14.23 19.12 -7.19
CA MET A 298 -14.71 17.83 -7.70
C MET A 298 -16.22 17.67 -7.48
N PHE A 299 -16.73 18.05 -6.31
CA PHE A 299 -18.15 17.97 -5.99
C PHE A 299 -18.99 18.79 -6.95
N GLU A 300 -18.61 20.04 -7.20
CA GLU A 300 -19.26 20.92 -8.17
C GLU A 300 -19.28 20.30 -9.58
N TYR A 301 -18.13 19.79 -10.05
CA TYR A 301 -18.04 19.18 -11.37
C TYR A 301 -18.92 17.93 -11.53
N LEU A 302 -18.93 17.05 -10.52
CA LEU A 302 -19.67 15.80 -10.58
C LEU A 302 -21.18 16.00 -10.45
N THR A 303 -21.61 17.01 -9.68
CA THR A 303 -23.03 17.31 -9.48
C THR A 303 -23.64 18.12 -10.64
N ASP A 304 -22.82 18.86 -11.38
CA ASP A 304 -23.27 19.55 -12.59
C ASP A 304 -23.41 18.58 -13.78
N SER A 305 -24.65 18.15 -14.03
CA SER A 305 -24.98 17.28 -15.16
C SER A 305 -24.80 17.94 -16.53
N THR A 306 -24.74 19.27 -16.60
CA THR A 306 -24.65 20.03 -17.86
C THR A 306 -23.22 20.26 -18.33
N ASN A 307 -22.23 20.08 -17.44
CA ASN A 307 -20.84 20.28 -17.76
C ASN A 307 -20.28 19.10 -18.58
N THR A 308 -19.84 19.40 -19.80
CA THR A 308 -19.20 18.46 -20.74
C THR A 308 -17.69 18.69 -20.86
N GLU A 309 -17.16 19.77 -20.29
CA GLU A 309 -15.75 20.09 -20.34
C GLU A 309 -14.96 19.26 -19.32
N SER A 310 -13.63 19.22 -19.47
CA SER A 310 -12.77 18.56 -18.49
C SER A 310 -12.50 19.48 -17.31
N ALA A 311 -12.60 18.95 -16.09
CA ALA A 311 -12.23 19.68 -14.87
C ALA A 311 -10.79 19.37 -14.44
N GLU A 312 -10.01 20.41 -14.16
CA GLU A 312 -8.67 20.32 -13.60
C GLU A 312 -8.72 20.45 -12.07
N LEU A 313 -8.34 19.38 -11.37
CA LEU A 313 -8.28 19.32 -9.91
C LEU A 313 -6.81 19.35 -9.49
N ARG A 314 -6.35 20.50 -8.99
CA ARG A 314 -5.03 20.62 -8.38
C ARG A 314 -5.09 20.21 -6.92
N ILE A 315 -4.48 19.06 -6.63
CA ILE A 315 -4.43 18.49 -5.29
C ILE A 315 -3.14 18.96 -4.63
N SER A 316 -3.28 19.83 -3.64
CA SER A 316 -2.18 20.36 -2.83
C SER A 316 -2.13 19.72 -1.43
N GLU A 317 -3.19 18.99 -1.07
CA GLU A 317 -3.32 18.30 0.20
C GLU A 317 -2.37 17.11 0.32
N ILE A 318 -1.87 16.62 -0.82
CA ILE A 318 -1.03 15.43 -0.90
C ILE A 318 0.43 15.82 -1.08
N SER A 319 1.30 15.26 -0.24
CA SER A 319 2.76 15.42 -0.32
C SER A 319 3.50 14.11 -0.58
N PHE A 320 4.57 14.20 -1.37
CA PHE A 320 5.49 13.10 -1.68
C PHE A 320 6.86 13.34 -1.08
N ASP A 321 7.46 12.25 -0.59
CA ASP A 321 8.86 12.24 -0.23
C ASP A 321 9.74 12.32 -1.50
N ALA A 322 10.71 13.24 -1.48
CA ALA A 322 11.51 13.57 -2.66
C ALA A 322 12.41 12.41 -3.11
N LEU A 323 12.85 11.56 -2.18
CA LEU A 323 13.77 10.45 -2.44
C LEU A 323 13.03 9.17 -2.85
N SER A 324 12.00 8.80 -2.10
CA SER A 324 11.26 7.55 -2.28
C SER A 324 10.08 7.65 -3.27
N ASN A 325 9.62 8.86 -3.59
CA ASN A 325 8.40 9.12 -4.38
C ASN A 325 7.14 8.46 -3.80
N GLN A 326 7.14 8.15 -2.51
CA GLN A 326 5.98 7.67 -1.77
C GLN A 326 5.24 8.84 -1.12
N LEU A 327 3.97 8.61 -0.77
CA LEU A 327 3.20 9.58 0.00
C LEU A 327 3.79 9.72 1.41
N VAL A 328 3.95 10.95 1.89
CA VAL A 328 4.46 11.22 3.25
C VAL A 328 3.45 10.79 4.31
N SER A 329 2.15 10.84 3.99
CA SER A 329 1.08 10.33 4.84
C SER A 329 0.03 9.56 4.01
N SER A 330 -0.85 8.80 4.66
CA SER A 330 -1.74 7.88 3.96
C SER A 330 -2.91 8.57 3.23
N TYR A 331 -3.29 9.77 3.68
CA TYR A 331 -4.41 10.59 3.16
C TYR A 331 -5.71 9.79 2.95
N ASP A 332 -5.95 8.79 3.81
CA ASP A 332 -7.01 7.79 3.63
C ASP A 332 -8.41 8.40 3.51
N ALA A 333 -8.71 9.38 4.36
CA ALA A 333 -9.99 10.06 4.36
C ALA A 333 -10.25 10.81 3.04
N PHE A 334 -9.22 11.48 2.50
CA PHE A 334 -9.31 12.21 1.24
C PHE A 334 -9.60 11.25 0.07
N PHE A 335 -8.80 10.19 -0.06
CA PHE A 335 -8.98 9.22 -1.13
C PHE A 335 -10.31 8.48 -1.04
N LYS A 336 -10.73 8.08 0.17
CA LYS A 336 -12.02 7.44 0.37
C LYS A 336 -13.18 8.33 -0.08
N LYS A 337 -13.14 9.63 0.24
CA LYS A 337 -14.17 10.59 -0.16
C LYS A 337 -14.14 10.90 -1.65
N MET A 338 -12.94 11.01 -2.23
CA MET A 338 -12.76 11.16 -3.67
C MET A 338 -13.38 9.98 -4.44
N VAL A 339 -13.06 8.76 -4.00
CA VAL A 339 -13.54 7.53 -4.64
C VAL A 339 -15.03 7.29 -4.42
N GLU A 340 -15.58 7.66 -3.26
CA GLU A 340 -17.02 7.62 -2.99
C GLU A 340 -17.81 8.45 -4.01
N GLY A 341 -17.36 9.67 -4.31
CA GLY A 341 -17.95 10.53 -5.34
C GLY A 341 -17.80 9.93 -6.74
N LEU A 342 -16.59 9.58 -7.15
CA LEU A 342 -16.29 9.05 -8.49
C LEU A 342 -16.98 7.72 -8.81
N ASN A 343 -17.34 6.92 -7.80
CA ASN A 343 -18.10 5.68 -8.01
C ASN A 343 -19.60 5.89 -8.24
N LYS A 344 -20.15 7.05 -7.85
CA LYS A 344 -21.53 7.45 -8.18
C LYS A 344 -21.64 7.90 -9.64
N TYR A 345 -20.60 8.54 -10.16
CA TYR A 345 -20.55 9.04 -11.54
C TYR A 345 -19.59 8.20 -12.39
N LYS A 346 -20.07 7.05 -12.87
CA LYS A 346 -19.26 6.02 -13.55
C LYS A 346 -18.80 6.40 -14.96
N ASP A 347 -19.45 7.38 -15.57
CA ASP A 347 -19.18 7.95 -16.90
C ASP A 347 -17.93 8.86 -16.92
N VAL A 348 -17.46 9.29 -15.75
CA VAL A 348 -16.27 10.14 -15.62
C VAL A 348 -15.00 9.29 -15.66
N HIS A 349 -14.07 9.68 -16.52
CA HIS A 349 -12.70 9.17 -16.59
C HIS A 349 -11.73 10.13 -15.90
N ILE A 350 -10.62 9.57 -15.44
CA ILE A 350 -9.65 10.24 -14.58
C ILE A 350 -8.28 10.17 -15.26
N ARG A 351 -7.61 11.32 -15.39
CA ARG A 351 -6.24 11.40 -15.86
C ARG A 351 -5.37 12.05 -14.80
N VAL A 352 -4.31 11.36 -14.39
CA VAL A 352 -3.42 11.80 -13.32
C VAL A 352 -2.08 12.24 -13.90
N TYR A 353 -1.63 13.41 -13.46
CA TYR A 353 -0.30 13.94 -13.71
C TYR A 353 0.39 14.17 -12.36
N GLY A 354 1.46 13.41 -12.11
CA GLY A 354 2.36 13.68 -10.98
C GLY A 354 3.40 14.72 -11.37
N PHE A 355 3.87 15.51 -10.39
CA PHE A 355 5.00 16.41 -10.56
C PHE A 355 6.17 15.95 -9.69
N ALA A 356 7.39 16.19 -10.16
CA ALA A 356 8.62 15.89 -9.42
C ALA A 356 9.73 16.87 -9.81
N GLU A 357 10.54 17.24 -8.83
CA GLU A 357 11.71 18.13 -8.96
C GLU A 357 12.82 17.50 -9.83
N ASN A 358 13.00 16.18 -9.70
CA ASN A 358 14.18 15.49 -10.21
C ASN A 358 14.07 15.15 -11.70
N ASP A 359 13.00 14.46 -12.10
CA ASP A 359 12.87 13.89 -13.45
C ASP A 359 11.43 13.41 -13.79
N ALA A 360 11.14 13.29 -15.09
CA ALA A 360 9.84 12.85 -15.61
C ALA A 360 9.46 11.40 -15.23
N LYS A 361 10.44 10.53 -14.97
CA LYS A 361 10.18 9.15 -14.54
C LYS A 361 9.74 9.12 -13.08
N SER A 362 10.29 9.98 -12.23
CA SER A 362 9.82 10.19 -10.85
C SER A 362 8.40 10.77 -10.81
N ALA A 363 8.09 11.73 -11.67
CA ALA A 363 6.74 12.27 -11.85
C ALA A 363 5.72 11.17 -12.24
N LEU A 364 6.07 10.31 -13.19
CA LEU A 364 5.24 9.16 -13.57
C LEU A 364 5.03 8.18 -12.41
N LYS A 365 6.09 7.85 -11.65
CA LYS A 365 5.99 6.98 -10.47
C LYS A 365 4.97 7.52 -9.46
N ARG A 366 4.99 8.82 -9.18
CA ARG A 366 4.02 9.47 -8.28
C ARG A 366 2.59 9.36 -8.81
N GLY A 367 2.39 9.58 -10.11
CA GLY A 367 1.10 9.36 -10.76
C GLY A 367 0.60 7.91 -10.61
N PHE A 368 1.48 6.92 -10.71
CA PHE A 368 1.13 5.52 -10.47
C PHE A 368 0.83 5.22 -8.99
N VAL A 369 1.49 5.88 -8.04
CA VAL A 369 1.15 5.77 -6.61
C VAL A 369 -0.28 6.23 -6.35
N ILE A 370 -0.66 7.39 -6.91
CA ILE A 370 -2.03 7.92 -6.83
C ILE A 370 -3.03 6.95 -7.48
N LYS A 371 -2.75 6.48 -8.70
CA LYS A 371 -3.60 5.50 -9.39
C LYS A 371 -3.80 4.25 -8.55
N ASN A 372 -2.72 3.67 -8.01
CA ASN A 372 -2.80 2.45 -7.21
C ASN A 372 -3.59 2.68 -5.92
N ARG A 373 -3.48 3.86 -5.31
CA ARG A 373 -4.27 4.24 -4.13
C ARG A 373 -5.76 4.29 -4.47
N MET A 374 -6.15 4.98 -5.54
CA MET A 374 -7.55 5.07 -5.99
C MET A 374 -8.14 3.72 -6.40
N VAL A 375 -7.33 2.86 -7.03
CA VAL A 375 -7.72 1.48 -7.35
C VAL A 375 -7.92 0.66 -6.07
N GLY A 376 -7.02 0.80 -5.08
CA GLY A 376 -7.15 0.14 -3.78
C GLY A 376 -8.39 0.55 -3.00
N GLU A 377 -8.87 1.78 -3.18
CA GLU A 377 -10.11 2.29 -2.59
C GLU A 377 -11.37 1.93 -3.41
N GLY A 378 -11.23 1.31 -4.60
CA GLY A 378 -12.34 0.72 -5.36
C GLY A 378 -12.71 1.39 -6.69
N ILE A 379 -11.84 2.23 -7.28
CA ILE A 379 -12.04 2.70 -8.67
C ILE A 379 -11.51 1.67 -9.67
N SER A 380 -12.26 1.42 -10.74
CA SER A 380 -11.81 0.54 -11.83
C SER A 380 -10.53 1.07 -12.49
N PRO A 381 -9.47 0.24 -12.65
CA PRO A 381 -8.20 0.66 -13.27
C PRO A 381 -8.35 1.22 -14.70
N ASN A 382 -9.38 0.78 -15.42
CA ASN A 382 -9.67 1.21 -16.80
C ASN A 382 -10.20 2.64 -16.89
N ARG A 383 -10.64 3.21 -15.76
CA ARG A 383 -11.09 4.60 -15.67
C ARG A 383 -9.95 5.57 -15.38
N ILE A 384 -8.76 5.08 -15.01
CA ILE A 384 -7.63 5.90 -14.58
C ILE A 384 -6.45 5.76 -15.56
N GLU A 385 -6.09 6.88 -16.19
CA GLU A 385 -4.90 7.03 -17.00
C GLU A 385 -3.84 7.83 -16.24
N VAL A 386 -2.57 7.42 -16.30
CA VAL A 386 -1.44 8.21 -15.78
C VAL A 386 -0.64 8.71 -16.97
N LYS A 387 -0.40 10.02 -17.04
CA LYS A 387 0.43 10.63 -18.09
C LYS A 387 1.55 11.46 -17.46
N SER A 388 2.65 11.59 -18.19
CA SER A 388 3.69 12.55 -17.84
C SER A 388 3.14 13.95 -18.09
N ALA A 389 3.43 14.89 -17.19
CA ALA A 389 3.24 16.31 -17.48
C ALA A 389 4.15 16.65 -18.68
N GLY A 390 3.54 16.94 -19.83
CA GLY A 390 4.23 17.45 -21.02
C GLY A 390 4.37 18.97 -20.94
N GLY A 391 4.87 19.61 -22.01
CA GLY A 391 5.09 21.07 -22.03
C GLY A 391 3.84 21.94 -21.86
N SER A 392 2.63 21.38 -21.97
CA SER A 392 1.36 22.10 -21.77
C SER A 392 0.81 22.06 -20.35
N ILE A 393 1.41 21.28 -19.44
CA ILE A 393 0.92 21.10 -18.07
C ILE A 393 2.06 21.43 -17.11
N THR A 394 1.96 22.59 -16.45
CA THR A 394 3.00 23.08 -15.54
C THR A 394 2.56 23.01 -14.08
N PRO A 395 3.50 22.72 -13.16
CA PRO A 395 3.28 22.86 -11.74
C PRO A 395 3.06 24.33 -11.39
N GLU A 396 2.29 24.58 -10.35
CA GLU A 396 2.05 25.91 -9.82
C GLU A 396 3.26 26.41 -9.05
N ALA A 397 3.73 27.62 -9.35
CA ALA A 397 4.99 28.14 -8.80
C ALA A 397 4.92 28.42 -7.28
N ALA A 398 3.72 28.65 -6.73
CA ALA A 398 3.50 29.00 -5.33
C ALA A 398 3.45 27.79 -4.39
N VAL A 399 3.37 26.56 -4.91
CA VAL A 399 3.25 25.32 -4.13
C VAL A 399 4.52 24.49 -4.32
N PRO A 400 5.07 23.83 -3.28
CA PRO A 400 6.20 22.92 -3.47
C PRO A 400 5.87 21.84 -4.51
N ILE A 401 6.73 21.61 -5.50
CA ILE A 401 6.47 20.68 -6.62
C ILE A 401 6.21 19.24 -6.13
N ASN A 402 6.78 18.89 -4.98
CA ASN A 402 6.59 17.58 -4.35
C ASN A 402 5.24 17.44 -3.63
N SER A 403 4.47 18.51 -3.51
CA SER A 403 3.13 18.52 -2.92
C SER A 403 2.07 18.92 -3.93
N GLN A 404 2.28 18.56 -5.20
CA GLN A 404 1.35 18.85 -6.28
C GLN A 404 1.04 17.60 -7.08
N VAL A 405 -0.26 17.39 -7.30
CA VAL A 405 -0.78 16.44 -8.28
C VAL A 405 -1.88 17.15 -9.05
N LEU A 406 -1.91 16.97 -10.37
CA LEU A 406 -3.03 17.38 -11.18
C LEU A 406 -3.87 16.16 -11.56
N VAL A 407 -5.14 16.19 -11.21
CA VAL A 407 -6.13 15.19 -11.63
C VAL A 407 -7.11 15.86 -12.57
N VAL A 408 -7.22 15.35 -13.79
CA VAL A 408 -8.17 15.85 -14.78
C VAL A 408 -9.34 14.88 -14.89
N LEU A 409 -10.54 15.37 -14.63
CA LEU A 409 -11.78 14.63 -14.82
C LEU A 409 -12.37 14.97 -16.18
N TYR A 410 -12.81 13.95 -16.92
CA TYR A 410 -13.43 14.15 -18.22
C TYR A 410 -14.45 13.05 -18.51
N LYS A 411 -15.52 13.39 -19.22
CA LYS A 411 -16.47 12.40 -19.76
C LYS A 411 -15.94 11.98 -21.13
N LYS A 412 -15.88 10.68 -21.43
CA LYS A 412 -15.58 10.25 -22.81
C LYS A 412 -16.78 10.62 -23.66
N GLU A 413 -16.57 11.37 -24.73
CA GLU A 413 -17.60 11.52 -25.75
C GLU A 413 -18.02 10.12 -26.22
N LEU A 414 -19.29 9.80 -26.05
CA LEU A 414 -19.92 8.69 -26.75
C LEU A 414 -19.78 9.04 -28.24
N LEU A 415 -18.86 8.37 -28.94
CA LEU A 415 -18.85 8.32 -30.39
C LEU A 415 -20.28 7.99 -30.83
N LYS A 416 -20.99 8.96 -31.39
CA LYS A 416 -22.26 8.77 -32.07
C LYS A 416 -22.01 8.16 -33.45
#